data_AF-A0A7C7ELX8-F1
#
_entry.id   AF-A0A7C7ELX8-F1
#
_cell.length_a   1.000
_cell.length_b   1.000
_cell.length_c   1.000
_cell.angle_alpha   90.00
_cell.angle_beta   90.00
_cell.angle_gamma   90.00
#
_symmetry.space_group_name_H-M   'P 1'
#
loop_
_entity.id
_entity.type
_entity.pdbx_description
1 polymer ?
#
loop_
_entity_poly.entity_id
_entity_poly.type
_entity_poly.pdbx_seq_one_letter_code
_entity_poly.pdbx_strand_id
1 'polypeptide(L)'
;MKKLCLILALIMLFVTACGQSAVEQQPQPQVEEEPETEVQPEAGMKAGTYTAVCHGFYGDFDISVTVSESEIVDIQLGDYKETEAVGGKALKIMTERMIEENTAEVDLVSGATVTSMVFRSAVKDCLTQANAPQSMLTAPPLPQVSEKTVDTDVLVIGGGAAGFASAISAAENGAKVTLIEKQDIVGGSTIVSAGIVYGALSEDDVPKMVDYYMERAEQKADRDLLEFYARNSIDTIAFLEGLGVKWMMNVPAGTAPEPRAHFSMHDDGTFMIGSALINPMEARARELGVEVLTGVKGTELIVEDGEVIGAKAESKTANYTFNAKAVVLATGGFDASEELKEKYSPVAVGDFPLSNKGNVGEGLIMGIEAGAATEFKGGAIGFQIVDGSLPNSGYNASAMNATAFVKKDGTFVALGNDYPINYTNLKASGEKEFYGLYDAAGKDNAEPALEKGFGFKADTVEELAELSGMDVEKLQDAFDKTEALATAPYYAVVVKPATIGSMGGLKINTRAEVLAEANNEPITGLYAAGEVANPGFYYQEYPASGSSISLSITYGREAGKNAAELAKIR
;
A
#
# COMPACT_ATOMS: atom_id res chain seq x y z
N MET A 1 37.09 42.19 46.75
CA MET A 1 36.01 42.87 46.01
C MET A 1 34.80 41.93 45.95
N LYS A 2 33.61 42.52 46.11
CA LYS A 2 32.28 41.96 46.44
C LYS A 2 31.84 40.79 45.53
N LYS A 3 31.39 39.64 46.10
CA LYS A 3 29.98 39.17 46.34
C LYS A 3 29.20 38.93 45.03
N LEU A 4 28.48 37.82 44.79
CA LEU A 4 27.36 37.32 45.61
C LEU A 4 26.90 35.88 45.21
N CYS A 5 26.91 34.97 46.21
CA CYS A 5 26.01 33.86 46.64
C CYS A 5 25.25 32.97 45.62
N LEU A 6 25.35 31.61 45.56
CA LEU A 6 25.44 30.48 46.52
C LEU A 6 24.09 30.12 47.21
N ILE A 7 23.35 29.11 46.71
CA ILE A 7 23.26 27.67 47.11
C ILE A 7 22.49 27.40 48.42
N LEU A 8 21.36 26.67 48.28
CA LEU A 8 21.00 25.41 48.96
C LEU A 8 21.58 25.10 50.36
N ALA A 9 20.71 24.89 51.37
CA ALA A 9 20.83 23.87 52.43
C ALA A 9 19.54 23.88 53.27
N LEU A 10 18.80 22.78 53.41
CA LEU A 10 19.00 21.59 54.27
C LEU A 10 18.63 21.83 55.76
N ILE A 11 17.81 20.90 56.29
CA ILE A 11 17.82 20.28 57.64
C ILE A 11 16.47 20.30 58.40
N MET A 12 16.05 19.06 58.69
CA MET A 12 15.01 18.57 59.61
C MET A 12 15.11 19.13 61.05
N LEU A 13 14.00 19.17 61.79
CA LEU A 13 13.73 18.41 63.04
C LEU A 13 12.57 19.02 63.88
N PHE A 14 11.53 18.20 64.08
CA PHE A 14 10.88 17.82 65.36
C PHE A 14 9.93 18.74 66.20
N VAL A 15 8.83 18.06 66.60
CA VAL A 15 7.97 18.15 67.82
C VAL A 15 6.81 19.18 67.91
N THR A 16 5.61 18.59 67.84
CA THR A 16 4.29 18.85 68.46
C THR A 16 4.11 20.00 69.48
N ALA A 17 2.99 20.73 69.33
CA ALA A 17 2.09 21.11 70.44
C ALA A 17 0.70 21.52 69.93
N CYS A 18 -0.34 21.01 70.60
CA CYS A 18 -1.76 21.28 70.37
C CYS A 18 -2.19 22.73 70.69
N GLY A 19 -3.29 23.18 70.08
CA GLY A 19 -4.07 24.32 70.60
C GLY A 19 -5.16 24.81 69.65
N GLN A 20 -6.42 24.52 69.99
CA GLN A 20 -7.64 25.02 69.32
C GLN A 20 -7.71 26.55 69.34
N SER A 21 -8.22 27.16 68.25
CA SER A 21 -9.14 28.32 68.27
C SER A 21 -9.72 28.54 66.87
N ALA A 22 -11.02 28.83 66.83
CA ALA A 22 -11.87 28.87 65.64
C ALA A 22 -11.44 29.89 64.58
N VAL A 23 -11.54 29.51 63.30
CA VAL A 23 -11.41 30.40 62.15
C VAL A 23 -12.80 30.64 61.57
N GLU A 24 -13.17 31.92 61.53
CA GLU A 24 -14.37 32.48 60.93
C GLU A 24 -14.29 32.31 59.40
N GLN A 25 -15.26 31.60 58.81
CA GLN A 25 -15.35 31.39 57.36
C GLN A 25 -15.87 32.65 56.67
N GLN A 26 -15.10 33.19 55.72
CA GLN A 26 -15.63 34.15 54.73
C GLN A 26 -16.48 33.39 53.68
N PRO A 27 -17.54 34.02 53.13
CA PRO A 27 -18.48 33.32 52.25
C PRO A 27 -17.86 32.97 50.90
N GLN A 28 -18.11 31.74 50.43
CA GLN A 28 -17.84 31.33 49.05
C GLN A 28 -18.78 32.06 48.07
N PRO A 29 -18.32 32.43 46.86
CA PRO A 29 -19.17 32.98 45.82
C PRO A 29 -20.17 31.92 45.33
N GLN A 30 -21.42 32.33 45.19
CA GLN A 30 -22.52 31.51 44.66
C GLN A 30 -22.28 31.22 43.17
N VAL A 31 -22.42 29.94 42.80
CA VAL A 31 -22.51 29.51 41.40
C VAL A 31 -23.93 29.82 40.94
N GLU A 32 -24.08 30.72 39.97
CA GLU A 32 -25.35 30.90 39.25
C GLU A 32 -25.60 29.66 38.39
N GLU A 33 -26.74 29.00 38.60
CA GLU A 33 -27.24 27.96 37.71
C GLU A 33 -27.61 28.62 36.36
N GLU A 34 -26.97 28.18 35.28
CA GLU A 34 -27.41 28.49 33.92
C GLU A 34 -28.81 27.89 33.71
N PRO A 35 -29.72 28.59 33.02
CA PRO A 35 -31.07 28.06 32.80
C PRO A 35 -31.01 26.81 31.92
N GLU A 36 -31.69 25.75 32.36
CA GLU A 36 -32.00 24.59 31.51
C GLU A 36 -32.61 25.08 30.20
N THR A 37 -31.89 24.88 29.10
CA THR A 37 -32.42 25.09 27.77
C THR A 37 -33.43 23.98 27.50
N GLU A 38 -34.71 24.36 27.40
CA GLU A 38 -35.75 23.52 26.81
C GLU A 38 -35.23 23.00 25.45
N VAL A 39 -34.99 21.70 25.35
CA VAL A 39 -34.75 21.03 24.08
C VAL A 39 -36.07 21.08 23.31
N GLN A 40 -36.20 22.07 22.43
CA GLN A 40 -37.27 22.06 21.43
C GLN A 40 -37.17 20.76 20.63
N PRO A 41 -38.29 20.07 20.35
CA PRO A 41 -38.25 18.89 19.50
C PRO A 41 -37.67 19.31 18.14
N GLU A 42 -36.53 18.72 17.76
CA GLU A 42 -35.96 18.92 16.43
C GLU A 42 -37.07 18.66 15.41
N ALA A 43 -37.30 19.63 14.52
CA ALA A 43 -38.22 19.43 13.40
C ALA A 43 -37.72 18.20 12.64
N GLY A 44 -38.51 17.11 12.68
CA GLY A 44 -38.15 15.83 12.08
C GLY A 44 -37.68 16.01 10.64
N MET A 45 -36.71 15.18 10.27
CA MET A 45 -36.21 15.10 8.90
C MET A 45 -37.41 14.93 7.94
N LYS A 46 -37.38 15.58 6.78
CA LYS A 46 -38.47 15.41 5.81
C LYS A 46 -38.28 14.06 5.12
N ALA A 47 -39.19 13.13 5.38
CA ALA A 47 -39.20 11.85 4.70
C ALA A 47 -39.26 12.03 3.17
N GLY A 48 -38.42 11.31 2.45
CA GLY A 48 -38.27 11.49 1.01
C GLY A 48 -37.02 10.82 0.46
N THR A 49 -36.81 10.97 -0.85
CA THR A 49 -35.58 10.55 -1.51
C THR A 49 -34.91 11.79 -2.09
N TYR A 50 -33.65 11.96 -1.74
CA TYR A 50 -32.82 13.12 -2.08
C TYR A 50 -31.64 12.66 -2.91
N THR A 51 -31.18 13.48 -3.83
CA THR A 51 -30.12 13.12 -4.77
C THR A 51 -28.96 14.09 -4.69
N ALA A 52 -27.75 13.57 -4.89
CA ALA A 52 -26.54 14.36 -5.00
C ALA A 52 -25.60 13.71 -6.04
N VAL A 53 -24.70 14.52 -6.60
CA VAL A 53 -23.62 14.02 -7.44
C VAL A 53 -22.42 13.72 -6.55
N CYS A 54 -21.93 12.49 -6.62
CA CYS A 54 -20.66 12.10 -6.02
C CYS A 54 -19.55 12.27 -7.05
N HIS A 55 -18.57 13.11 -6.75
CA HIS A 55 -17.39 13.30 -7.59
C HIS A 55 -16.35 12.21 -7.32
N GLY A 56 -16.65 11.00 -7.79
CA GLY A 56 -15.81 9.81 -7.63
C GLY A 56 -14.41 9.96 -8.21
N PHE A 57 -13.51 9.06 -7.81
CA PHE A 57 -12.10 9.04 -8.17
C PHE A 57 -11.87 8.93 -9.68
N TYR A 58 -12.72 8.17 -10.40
CA TYR A 58 -12.65 8.00 -11.86
C TYR A 58 -13.79 8.66 -12.63
N GLY A 59 -14.58 9.49 -11.94
CA GLY A 59 -15.68 10.23 -12.55
C GLY A 59 -16.88 10.34 -11.64
N ASP A 60 -17.77 11.24 -12.03
CA ASP A 60 -18.98 11.54 -11.31
C ASP A 60 -19.99 10.39 -11.42
N PHE A 61 -20.74 10.16 -10.34
CA PHE A 61 -21.89 9.28 -10.32
C PHE A 61 -22.97 9.83 -9.39
N ASP A 62 -24.23 9.56 -9.71
CA ASP A 62 -25.36 10.01 -8.90
C ASP A 62 -25.55 9.08 -7.70
N ILE A 63 -26.00 9.65 -6.58
CA ILE A 63 -26.51 8.89 -5.44
C ILE A 63 -27.93 9.33 -5.11
N SER A 64 -28.70 8.42 -4.53
CA SER A 64 -29.99 8.75 -3.93
C SER A 64 -30.09 8.20 -2.51
N VAL A 65 -30.39 9.07 -1.55
CA VAL A 65 -30.57 8.72 -0.15
C VAL A 65 -32.06 8.82 0.18
N THR A 66 -32.65 7.69 0.58
CA THR A 66 -34.02 7.64 1.09
C THR A 66 -33.99 7.74 2.61
N VAL A 67 -34.77 8.66 3.14
CA VAL A 67 -34.87 8.92 4.58
C VAL A 67 -36.32 8.85 5.05
N SER A 68 -36.52 8.43 6.30
CA SER A 68 -37.79 8.57 7.03
C SER A 68 -37.84 9.92 7.76
N GLU A 69 -38.72 10.07 8.75
CA GLU A 69 -38.70 11.25 9.62
C GLU A 69 -37.54 11.23 10.64
N SER A 70 -36.90 10.07 10.83
CA SER A 70 -35.90 9.86 11.88
C SER A 70 -34.70 8.99 11.50
N GLU A 71 -34.65 8.41 10.29
CA GLU A 71 -33.53 7.55 9.91
C GLU A 71 -33.20 7.53 8.41
N ILE A 72 -31.97 7.11 8.09
CA ILE A 72 -31.54 6.73 6.75
C ILE A 72 -32.08 5.33 6.46
N VAL A 73 -32.93 5.22 5.45
CA VAL A 73 -33.60 3.96 5.09
C VAL A 73 -32.83 3.21 4.02
N ASP A 74 -32.33 3.93 3.02
CA ASP A 74 -31.63 3.34 1.88
C ASP A 74 -30.66 4.34 1.26
N ILE A 75 -29.57 3.85 0.69
CA ILE A 75 -28.64 4.63 -0.13
C ILE A 75 -28.37 3.85 -1.40
N GLN A 76 -28.85 4.37 -2.53
CA GLN A 76 -28.64 3.78 -3.84
C GLN A 76 -27.57 4.56 -4.60
N LEU A 77 -26.74 3.81 -5.32
CA LEU A 77 -25.64 4.33 -6.11
C LEU A 77 -26.00 4.15 -7.58
N GLY A 78 -25.83 5.20 -8.38
CA GLY A 78 -25.87 5.12 -9.83
C GLY A 78 -24.63 4.43 -10.39
N ASP A 79 -24.54 4.38 -11.72
CA ASP A 79 -23.40 3.79 -12.41
C ASP A 79 -22.12 4.59 -12.10
N TYR A 80 -21.17 3.95 -11.43
CA TYR A 80 -19.88 4.53 -11.07
C TYR A 80 -18.72 3.88 -11.83
N LYS A 81 -17.58 4.58 -11.85
CA LYS A 81 -16.33 4.12 -12.48
C LYS A 81 -15.23 3.78 -11.49
N GLU A 82 -15.55 3.75 -10.19
CA GLU A 82 -14.65 3.28 -9.16
C GLU A 82 -14.10 1.88 -9.49
N THR A 83 -12.87 1.60 -9.05
CA THR A 83 -12.35 0.23 -9.09
C THR A 83 -13.16 -0.61 -8.10
N GLU A 84 -13.89 -1.60 -8.60
CA GLU A 84 -14.81 -2.43 -7.79
C GLU A 84 -14.15 -2.99 -6.53
N ALA A 85 -12.93 -3.50 -6.68
CA ALA A 85 -12.17 -4.12 -5.60
C ALA A 85 -11.69 -3.15 -4.51
N VAL A 86 -11.75 -1.83 -4.73
CA VAL A 86 -11.30 -0.79 -3.79
C VAL A 86 -12.42 0.21 -3.53
N GLY A 87 -12.73 1.07 -4.50
CA GLY A 87 -13.77 2.09 -4.36
C GLY A 87 -15.18 1.50 -4.27
N GLY A 88 -15.51 0.49 -5.08
CA GLY A 88 -16.82 -0.19 -5.01
C GLY A 88 -17.06 -0.85 -3.64
N LYS A 89 -16.08 -1.62 -3.14
CA LYS A 89 -16.10 -2.17 -1.77
C LYS A 89 -16.23 -1.07 -0.71
N ALA A 90 -15.53 0.05 -0.86
CA ALA A 90 -15.60 1.16 0.09
C ALA A 90 -16.99 1.80 0.13
N LEU A 91 -17.60 2.05 -1.03
CA LEU A 91 -18.96 2.58 -1.13
C LEU A 91 -19.95 1.65 -0.41
N LYS A 92 -19.84 0.33 -0.65
CA LYS A 92 -20.68 -0.66 0.03
C LYS A 92 -20.51 -0.64 1.56
N ILE A 93 -19.27 -0.69 2.05
CA ILE A 93 -18.97 -0.66 3.50
C ILE A 93 -19.53 0.62 4.13
N MET A 94 -19.38 1.77 3.48
CA MET A 94 -19.89 3.04 4.00
C MET A 94 -21.41 3.11 3.97
N THR A 95 -22.06 2.61 2.91
CA THR A 95 -23.53 2.52 2.87
C THR A 95 -24.06 1.72 4.05
N GLU A 96 -23.48 0.54 4.31
CA GLU A 96 -23.87 -0.31 5.45
C GLU A 96 -23.67 0.43 6.79
N ARG A 97 -22.51 1.05 7.01
CA ARG A 97 -22.23 1.84 8.23
C ARG A 97 -23.18 3.02 8.39
N MET A 98 -23.45 3.79 7.32
CA MET A 98 -24.29 4.99 7.40
C MET A 98 -25.74 4.66 7.77
N ILE A 99 -26.25 3.55 7.25
CA ILE A 99 -27.58 3.06 7.59
C ILE A 99 -27.59 2.52 9.04
N GLU A 100 -26.61 1.70 9.42
CA GLU A 100 -26.55 1.09 10.76
C GLU A 100 -26.35 2.13 11.88
N GLU A 101 -25.45 3.10 11.67
CA GLU A 101 -25.13 4.15 12.64
C GLU A 101 -26.07 5.36 12.51
N ASN A 102 -26.94 5.37 11.49
CA ASN A 102 -27.90 6.43 11.18
C ASN A 102 -27.27 7.84 11.12
N THR A 103 -26.12 7.95 10.46
CA THR A 103 -25.37 9.21 10.29
C THR A 103 -24.56 9.16 9.00
N ALA A 104 -24.33 10.31 8.36
CA ALA A 104 -23.37 10.39 7.26
C ALA A 104 -21.92 10.39 7.77
N GLU A 105 -21.66 10.79 9.01
CA GLU A 105 -20.31 10.87 9.59
C GLU A 105 -19.83 9.53 10.16
N VAL A 106 -19.85 8.53 9.29
CA VAL A 106 -19.21 7.24 9.58
C VAL A 106 -17.73 7.28 9.24
N ASP A 107 -17.02 6.30 9.77
CA ASP A 107 -15.62 6.09 9.49
C ASP A 107 -15.34 5.86 8.00
N LEU A 108 -14.38 6.63 7.47
CA LEU A 108 -13.85 6.41 6.12
C LEU A 108 -13.24 5.03 6.01
N VAL A 109 -13.33 4.45 4.82
CA VAL A 109 -12.74 3.15 4.51
C VAL A 109 -11.27 3.35 4.20
N SER A 110 -10.43 2.87 5.11
CA SER A 110 -8.98 2.90 4.94
C SER A 110 -8.57 2.08 3.70
N GLY A 111 -7.72 2.67 2.85
CA GLY A 111 -7.37 2.15 1.52
C GLY A 111 -8.20 2.76 0.38
N ALA A 112 -9.31 3.44 0.66
CA ALA A 112 -10.18 4.09 -0.34
C ALA A 112 -10.59 5.51 0.08
N THR A 113 -9.67 6.24 0.73
CA THR A 113 -9.96 7.49 1.43
C THR A 113 -10.62 8.58 0.57
N VAL A 114 -10.18 8.74 -0.69
CA VAL A 114 -10.74 9.77 -1.57
C VAL A 114 -12.21 9.46 -1.89
N THR A 115 -12.49 8.25 -2.40
CA THR A 115 -13.85 7.74 -2.65
C THR A 115 -14.72 7.86 -1.41
N SER A 116 -14.20 7.50 -0.24
CA SER A 116 -14.92 7.63 1.03
C SER A 116 -15.28 9.08 1.38
N MET A 117 -14.36 10.04 1.20
CA MET A 117 -14.61 11.44 1.53
C MET A 117 -15.68 12.06 0.62
N VAL A 118 -15.59 11.81 -0.69
CA VAL A 118 -16.54 12.38 -1.66
C VAL A 118 -17.92 11.75 -1.53
N PHE A 119 -17.99 10.46 -1.21
CA PHE A 119 -19.26 9.78 -0.95
C PHE A 119 -19.94 10.29 0.32
N ARG A 120 -19.19 10.41 1.42
CA ARG A 120 -19.67 11.03 2.66
C ARG A 120 -20.20 12.44 2.43
N SER A 121 -19.48 13.25 1.65
CA SER A 121 -19.91 14.61 1.32
C SER A 121 -21.23 14.62 0.54
N ALA A 122 -21.41 13.70 -0.41
CA ALA A 122 -22.65 13.60 -1.17
C ALA A 122 -23.83 13.15 -0.30
N VAL A 123 -23.64 12.17 0.59
CA VAL A 123 -24.70 11.73 1.53
C VAL A 123 -25.06 12.86 2.49
N LYS A 124 -24.08 13.62 3.00
CA LYS A 124 -24.32 14.82 3.81
C LYS A 124 -25.15 15.87 3.09
N ASP A 125 -24.93 16.06 1.80
CA ASP A 125 -25.73 16.99 1.00
C ASP A 125 -27.19 16.52 0.95
N CYS A 126 -27.44 15.24 0.67
CA CYS A 126 -28.79 14.68 0.70
C CYS A 126 -29.49 14.83 2.07
N LEU A 127 -28.78 14.56 3.17
CA LEU A 127 -29.31 14.75 4.52
C LEU A 127 -29.60 16.22 4.84
N THR A 128 -28.76 17.13 4.34
CA THR A 128 -28.99 18.58 4.48
C THR A 128 -30.23 19.01 3.70
N GLN A 129 -30.43 18.51 2.48
CA GLN A 129 -31.65 18.73 1.69
C GLN A 129 -32.91 18.21 2.41
N ALA A 130 -32.78 17.11 3.16
CA ALA A 130 -33.84 16.54 3.98
C ALA A 130 -34.10 17.30 5.30
N ASN A 131 -33.30 18.31 5.62
CA ASN A 131 -33.32 19.01 6.91
C ASN A 131 -33.08 18.03 8.08
N ALA A 132 -32.12 17.10 7.90
CA ALA A 132 -31.72 16.15 8.93
C ALA A 132 -31.14 16.87 10.16
N PRO A 133 -31.31 16.29 11.37
CA PRO A 133 -30.75 16.85 12.58
C PRO A 133 -29.22 16.80 12.58
N GLN A 134 -28.60 17.68 13.37
CA GLN A 134 -27.14 17.82 13.40
C GLN A 134 -26.44 16.52 13.84
N SER A 135 -27.10 15.69 14.66
CA SER A 135 -26.63 14.38 15.09
C SER A 135 -26.30 13.43 13.93
N MET A 136 -27.01 13.53 12.80
CA MET A 136 -26.76 12.73 11.59
C MET A 136 -25.65 13.30 10.69
N LEU A 137 -25.10 14.47 11.04
CA LEU A 137 -24.04 15.17 10.32
C LEU A 137 -22.74 15.28 11.11
N THR A 138 -22.72 14.72 12.32
CA THR A 138 -21.59 14.68 13.25
C THR A 138 -21.20 13.24 13.57
N ALA A 139 -19.92 13.03 13.89
CA ALA A 139 -19.41 11.70 14.22
C ALA A 139 -20.11 11.12 15.46
N PRO A 140 -20.40 9.81 15.47
CA PRO A 140 -20.94 9.14 16.64
C PRO A 140 -19.92 9.17 17.80
N PRO A 141 -20.39 8.99 19.05
CA PRO A 141 -19.49 8.85 20.20
C PRO A 141 -18.46 7.74 19.97
N LEU A 142 -17.22 7.96 20.37
CA LEU A 142 -16.18 6.94 20.27
C LEU A 142 -16.60 5.70 21.08
N PRO A 143 -16.55 4.49 20.47
CA PRO A 143 -16.86 3.26 21.19
C PRO A 143 -15.87 3.04 22.34
N GLN A 144 -16.32 2.38 23.41
CA GLN A 144 -15.39 1.94 24.46
C GLN A 144 -14.40 0.92 23.89
N VAL A 145 -13.11 1.17 24.11
CA VAL A 145 -12.03 0.25 23.75
C VAL A 145 -12.09 -0.96 24.68
N SER A 146 -12.29 -2.13 24.10
CA SER A 146 -12.31 -3.42 24.81
C SER A 146 -10.95 -4.11 24.77
N GLU A 147 -10.64 -4.92 25.77
CA GLU A 147 -9.45 -5.78 25.76
C GLU A 147 -9.83 -7.17 25.27
N LYS A 148 -9.12 -7.70 24.27
CA LYS A 148 -9.38 -9.02 23.67
C LYS A 148 -8.12 -9.86 23.62
N THR A 149 -8.25 -11.13 23.96
CA THR A 149 -7.20 -12.13 23.77
C THR A 149 -7.65 -13.15 22.75
N VAL A 150 -6.78 -13.47 21.79
CA VAL A 150 -7.04 -14.42 20.72
C VAL A 150 -5.90 -15.43 20.67
N ASP A 151 -6.23 -16.72 20.86
CA ASP A 151 -5.28 -17.82 20.71
C ASP A 151 -5.34 -18.38 19.30
N THR A 152 -4.19 -18.50 18.63
CA THR A 152 -4.06 -19.02 17.27
C THR A 152 -2.77 -19.83 17.14
N ASP A 153 -2.69 -20.74 16.17
CA ASP A 153 -1.42 -21.45 15.92
C ASP A 153 -0.46 -20.55 15.14
N VAL A 154 -0.97 -19.92 14.08
CA VAL A 154 -0.21 -19.00 13.23
C VAL A 154 -0.96 -17.68 13.09
N LEU A 155 -0.29 -16.60 13.50
CA LEU A 155 -0.76 -15.23 13.24
C LEU A 155 -0.08 -14.69 11.97
N VAL A 156 -0.87 -14.23 11.01
CA VAL A 156 -0.38 -13.55 9.81
C VAL A 156 -0.72 -12.06 9.90
N ILE A 157 0.27 -11.19 9.73
CA ILE A 157 0.10 -9.73 9.79
C ILE A 157 0.25 -9.14 8.39
N GLY A 158 -0.85 -8.65 7.83
CA GLY A 158 -0.95 -8.07 6.48
C GLY A 158 -1.81 -8.93 5.55
N GLY A 159 -2.83 -8.32 4.92
CA GLY A 159 -3.78 -8.96 4.01
C GLY A 159 -3.41 -8.87 2.53
N GLY A 160 -2.13 -8.75 2.18
CA GLY A 160 -1.64 -8.74 0.79
C GLY A 160 -1.42 -10.14 0.20
N ALA A 161 -0.78 -10.22 -0.97
CA ALA A 161 -0.47 -11.49 -1.62
C ALA A 161 0.35 -12.45 -0.73
N ALA A 162 1.41 -11.95 -0.08
CA ALA A 162 2.22 -12.75 0.84
C ALA A 162 1.40 -13.25 2.05
N GLY A 163 0.51 -12.40 2.58
CA GLY A 163 -0.31 -12.72 3.73
C GLY A 163 -1.31 -13.82 3.46
N PHE A 164 -2.10 -13.68 2.38
CA PHE A 164 -3.03 -14.74 2.01
C PHE A 164 -2.32 -16.04 1.60
N ALA A 165 -1.21 -15.97 0.86
CA ALA A 165 -0.40 -17.14 0.53
C ALA A 165 0.11 -17.86 1.80
N SER A 166 0.54 -17.11 2.81
CA SER A 166 0.96 -17.65 4.11
C SER A 166 -0.20 -18.29 4.86
N ALA A 167 -1.35 -17.60 4.93
CA ALA A 167 -2.51 -18.08 5.65
C ALA A 167 -3.09 -19.36 5.04
N ILE A 168 -3.21 -19.41 3.70
CA ILE A 168 -3.65 -20.61 2.97
C ILE A 168 -2.68 -21.77 3.24
N SER A 169 -1.38 -21.54 3.04
CA SER A 169 -0.37 -22.59 3.22
C SER A 169 -0.33 -23.12 4.65
N ALA A 170 -0.44 -22.24 5.65
CA ALA A 170 -0.51 -22.65 7.06
C ALA A 170 -1.77 -23.48 7.36
N ALA A 171 -2.94 -23.04 6.89
CA ALA A 171 -4.22 -23.73 7.09
C ALA A 171 -4.27 -25.08 6.36
N GLU A 172 -3.75 -25.17 5.13
CA GLU A 172 -3.60 -26.45 4.40
C GLU A 172 -2.65 -27.43 5.11
N ASN A 173 -1.72 -26.90 5.91
CA ASN A 173 -0.87 -27.68 6.79
C ASN A 173 -1.47 -27.94 8.18
N GLY A 174 -2.75 -27.59 8.41
CA GLY A 174 -3.53 -27.95 9.59
C GLY A 174 -3.41 -27.00 10.77
N ALA A 175 -2.83 -25.80 10.60
CA ALA A 175 -2.79 -24.79 11.65
C ALA A 175 -4.13 -24.04 11.77
N LYS A 176 -4.51 -23.65 12.99
CA LYS A 176 -5.50 -22.58 13.21
C LYS A 176 -4.84 -21.23 12.89
N VAL A 177 -5.43 -20.49 11.95
CA VAL A 177 -4.82 -19.24 11.44
C VAL A 177 -5.71 -18.05 11.69
N THR A 178 -5.11 -16.97 12.18
CA THR A 178 -5.71 -15.64 12.19
C THR A 178 -4.87 -14.71 11.32
N LEU A 179 -5.50 -13.99 10.39
CA LEU A 179 -4.88 -12.95 9.58
C LEU A 179 -5.44 -11.60 10.00
N ILE A 180 -4.57 -10.65 10.30
CA ILE A 180 -4.95 -9.27 10.62
C ILE A 180 -4.52 -8.30 9.50
N GLU A 181 -5.38 -7.37 9.15
CA GLU A 181 -5.15 -6.30 8.18
C GLU A 181 -5.55 -4.97 8.82
N LYS A 182 -4.65 -3.98 8.77
CA LYS A 182 -4.90 -2.68 9.40
C LYS A 182 -5.94 -1.86 8.64
N GLN A 183 -6.06 -2.09 7.34
CA GLN A 183 -7.04 -1.44 6.49
C GLN A 183 -8.40 -2.16 6.53
N ASP A 184 -9.46 -1.46 6.14
CA ASP A 184 -10.81 -2.00 6.02
C ASP A 184 -10.95 -2.90 4.78
N ILE A 185 -10.04 -2.75 3.82
CA ILE A 185 -9.97 -3.55 2.59
C ILE A 185 -8.63 -4.29 2.55
N VAL A 186 -8.71 -5.58 2.25
CA VAL A 186 -7.54 -6.45 2.06
C VAL A 186 -6.86 -6.20 0.70
N GLY A 187 -5.66 -6.75 0.53
CA GLY A 187 -4.95 -6.82 -0.74
C GLY A 187 -3.76 -5.85 -0.88
N GLY A 188 -3.65 -4.85 0.00
CA GLY A 188 -2.49 -3.97 0.09
C GLY A 188 -2.07 -3.38 -1.26
N SER A 189 -0.77 -3.34 -1.55
CA SER A 189 -0.25 -2.90 -2.85
C SER A 189 -0.52 -3.89 -3.98
N THR A 190 -0.79 -5.17 -3.67
CA THR A 190 -1.10 -6.17 -4.70
C THR A 190 -2.38 -5.83 -5.43
N ILE A 191 -3.46 -5.45 -4.73
CA ILE A 191 -4.79 -5.27 -5.34
C ILE A 191 -4.85 -4.12 -6.35
N VAL A 192 -3.97 -3.12 -6.19
CA VAL A 192 -3.84 -1.95 -7.08
C VAL A 192 -2.76 -2.13 -8.16
N SER A 193 -2.16 -3.31 -8.24
CA SER A 193 -1.15 -3.63 -9.27
C SER A 193 -1.77 -4.13 -10.57
N ALA A 194 -0.94 -4.26 -11.61
CA ALA A 194 -1.30 -4.91 -12.85
C ALA A 194 -1.48 -6.45 -12.73
N GLY A 195 -1.33 -7.06 -11.55
CA GLY A 195 -1.57 -8.49 -11.35
C GLY A 195 -0.61 -9.42 -12.10
N ILE A 196 0.62 -8.97 -12.33
CA ILE A 196 1.62 -9.73 -13.09
C ILE A 196 2.37 -10.69 -12.16
N VAL A 197 2.54 -11.94 -12.58
CA VAL A 197 3.32 -12.96 -11.85
C VAL A 197 4.48 -13.44 -12.71
N TYR A 198 5.70 -13.20 -12.25
CA TYR A 198 6.92 -13.59 -12.95
C TYR A 198 7.41 -14.96 -12.46
N GLY A 199 7.68 -15.92 -13.33
CA GLY A 199 8.13 -17.25 -12.90
C GLY A 199 8.92 -18.01 -13.95
N ALA A 200 9.68 -19.00 -13.50
CA ALA A 200 10.43 -19.88 -14.38
C ALA A 200 9.46 -20.71 -15.24
N LEU A 201 9.83 -20.94 -16.50
CA LEU A 201 8.98 -21.67 -17.44
C LEU A 201 9.04 -23.19 -17.25
N SER A 202 10.12 -23.68 -16.66
CA SER A 202 10.39 -25.10 -16.38
C SER A 202 11.61 -25.24 -15.46
N GLU A 203 11.87 -26.45 -14.97
CA GLU A 203 13.09 -26.74 -14.18
C GLU A 203 14.38 -26.39 -14.93
N ASP A 204 14.43 -26.62 -16.25
CA ASP A 204 15.61 -26.28 -17.09
C ASP A 204 15.76 -24.75 -17.30
N ASP A 205 14.71 -23.98 -17.02
CA ASP A 205 14.70 -22.52 -17.11
C ASP A 205 15.18 -21.85 -15.81
N VAL A 206 15.13 -22.56 -14.69
CA VAL A 206 15.52 -22.04 -13.36
C VAL A 206 16.92 -21.40 -13.38
N PRO A 207 17.98 -22.02 -13.91
CA PRO A 207 19.30 -21.38 -13.95
C PRO A 207 19.32 -20.08 -14.74
N LYS A 208 18.58 -20.00 -15.85
CA LYS A 208 18.52 -18.78 -16.68
C LYS A 208 17.86 -17.63 -15.95
N MET A 209 16.77 -17.91 -15.23
CA MET A 209 16.10 -16.91 -14.40
C MET A 209 17.00 -16.45 -13.25
N VAL A 210 17.72 -17.36 -12.59
CA VAL A 210 18.67 -17.00 -11.52
C VAL A 210 19.80 -16.13 -12.05
N ASP A 211 20.43 -16.54 -13.16
CA ASP A 211 21.52 -15.79 -13.79
C ASP A 211 21.06 -14.38 -14.22
N TYR A 212 19.84 -14.27 -14.74
CA TYR A 212 19.21 -12.98 -15.04
C TYR A 212 19.09 -12.10 -13.79
N TYR A 213 18.50 -12.60 -12.69
CA TYR A 213 18.39 -11.80 -11.46
C TYR A 213 19.76 -11.41 -10.89
N MET A 214 20.73 -12.32 -10.93
CA MET A 214 22.09 -12.05 -10.48
C MET A 214 22.76 -10.97 -11.33
N GLU A 215 22.59 -10.98 -12.66
CA GLU A 215 23.06 -9.91 -13.54
C GLU A 215 22.41 -8.57 -13.20
N ARG A 216 21.08 -8.52 -13.10
CA ARG A 216 20.30 -7.32 -12.76
C ARG A 216 20.66 -6.77 -11.38
N ALA A 217 21.07 -7.64 -10.46
CA ALA A 217 21.49 -7.28 -9.11
C ALA A 217 23.01 -7.06 -8.97
N GLU A 218 23.78 -6.97 -10.06
CA GLU A 218 25.24 -6.82 -10.04
C GLU A 218 25.96 -7.87 -9.17
N GLN A 219 25.45 -9.10 -9.16
CA GLN A 219 25.92 -10.22 -8.33
C GLN A 219 25.80 -9.97 -6.81
N LYS A 220 24.99 -9.00 -6.37
CA LYS A 220 24.76 -8.64 -4.95
C LYS A 220 23.43 -9.16 -4.39
N ALA A 221 22.68 -9.94 -5.17
CA ALA A 221 21.56 -10.72 -4.67
C ALA A 221 22.05 -12.03 -4.03
N ASP A 222 21.19 -12.64 -3.22
CA ASP A 222 21.41 -13.94 -2.60
C ASP A 222 20.99 -15.04 -3.58
N ARG A 223 21.98 -15.82 -4.04
CA ARG A 223 21.78 -16.85 -5.04
C ARG A 223 20.93 -18.01 -4.52
N ASP A 224 21.04 -18.37 -3.26
CA ASP A 224 20.28 -19.50 -2.68
C ASP A 224 18.80 -19.13 -2.55
N LEU A 225 18.51 -17.90 -2.12
CA LEU A 225 17.14 -17.37 -2.10
C LEU A 225 16.55 -17.27 -3.50
N LEU A 226 17.34 -16.87 -4.51
CA LEU A 226 16.91 -16.80 -5.91
C LEU A 226 16.69 -18.18 -6.52
N GLU A 227 17.54 -19.16 -6.25
CA GLU A 227 17.36 -20.54 -6.72
C GLU A 227 16.08 -21.15 -6.12
N PHE A 228 15.84 -20.91 -4.83
CA PHE A 228 14.58 -21.31 -4.18
C PHE A 228 13.38 -20.64 -4.85
N TYR A 229 13.42 -19.31 -5.04
CA TYR A 229 12.34 -18.57 -5.68
C TYR A 229 12.06 -19.04 -7.10
N ALA A 230 13.09 -19.11 -7.95
CA ALA A 230 12.93 -19.47 -9.36
C ALA A 230 12.33 -20.87 -9.50
N ARG A 231 12.80 -21.85 -8.72
CA ARG A 231 12.24 -23.21 -8.73
C ARG A 231 10.79 -23.23 -8.26
N ASN A 232 10.51 -22.64 -7.09
CA ASN A 232 9.17 -22.69 -6.50
C ASN A 232 8.16 -21.75 -7.20
N SER A 233 8.61 -20.85 -8.07
CA SER A 233 7.72 -20.01 -8.88
C SER A 233 6.86 -20.83 -9.85
N ILE A 234 7.33 -22.00 -10.28
CA ILE A 234 6.56 -22.95 -11.10
C ILE A 234 5.33 -23.44 -10.32
N ASP A 235 5.54 -23.88 -9.08
CA ASP A 235 4.47 -24.31 -8.19
C ASP A 235 3.56 -23.14 -7.77
N THR A 236 4.09 -21.92 -7.70
CA THR A 236 3.30 -20.71 -7.43
C THR A 236 2.31 -20.41 -8.56
N ILE A 237 2.73 -20.55 -9.82
CA ILE A 237 1.82 -20.40 -10.98
C ILE A 237 0.75 -21.49 -10.93
N ALA A 238 1.13 -22.75 -10.73
CA ALA A 238 0.19 -23.88 -10.64
C ALA A 238 -0.79 -23.72 -9.46
N PHE A 239 -0.32 -23.20 -8.33
CA PHE A 239 -1.17 -22.87 -7.18
C PHE A 239 -2.24 -21.85 -7.55
N LEU A 240 -1.86 -20.74 -8.20
CA LEU A 240 -2.80 -19.70 -8.61
C LEU A 240 -3.83 -20.22 -9.63
N GLU A 241 -3.39 -21.02 -10.60
CA GLU A 241 -4.29 -21.71 -11.54
C GLU A 241 -5.27 -22.65 -10.81
N GLY A 242 -4.80 -23.35 -9.79
CA GLY A 242 -5.64 -24.19 -8.92
C GLY A 242 -6.69 -23.41 -8.13
N LEU A 243 -6.45 -22.12 -7.87
CA LEU A 243 -7.45 -21.19 -7.30
C LEU A 243 -8.37 -20.57 -8.35
N GLY A 244 -8.19 -20.89 -9.63
CA GLY A 244 -8.99 -20.37 -10.74
C GLY A 244 -8.47 -19.06 -11.33
N VAL A 245 -7.24 -18.63 -11.00
CA VAL A 245 -6.61 -17.47 -11.66
C VAL A 245 -6.41 -17.79 -13.15
N LYS A 246 -6.77 -16.83 -14.00
CA LYS A 246 -6.60 -16.90 -15.45
C LYS A 246 -5.53 -15.95 -15.93
N TRP A 247 -4.81 -16.38 -16.97
CA TRP A 247 -3.76 -15.60 -17.61
C TRP A 247 -4.23 -15.09 -18.98
N MET A 248 -4.12 -13.79 -19.21
CA MET A 248 -4.38 -13.17 -20.50
C MET A 248 -3.25 -13.47 -21.50
N MET A 249 -2.01 -13.28 -21.07
CA MET A 249 -0.83 -13.39 -21.90
C MET A 249 0.42 -13.62 -21.05
N ASN A 250 1.42 -14.20 -21.72
CA ASN A 250 2.77 -14.36 -21.19
C ASN A 250 3.72 -13.56 -22.08
N VAL A 251 4.48 -12.65 -21.50
CA VAL A 251 5.39 -11.76 -22.25
C VAL A 251 6.77 -11.65 -21.60
N PRO A 252 7.79 -11.28 -22.39
CA PRO A 252 9.06 -10.84 -21.84
C PRO A 252 8.84 -9.64 -20.90
N ALA A 253 9.62 -9.55 -19.84
CA ALA A 253 9.64 -8.39 -18.94
C ALA A 253 11.05 -8.17 -18.42
N GLY A 254 11.42 -6.90 -18.20
CA GLY A 254 12.82 -6.55 -18.03
C GLY A 254 13.60 -6.69 -19.34
N THR A 255 14.87 -7.05 -19.26
CA THR A 255 15.72 -7.32 -20.43
C THR A 255 15.80 -8.81 -20.79
N ALA A 256 15.14 -9.67 -20.01
CA ALA A 256 15.06 -11.10 -20.31
C ALA A 256 14.13 -11.36 -21.51
N PRO A 257 14.58 -12.12 -22.53
CA PRO A 257 13.78 -12.38 -23.73
C PRO A 257 12.70 -13.45 -23.50
N GLU A 258 12.80 -14.28 -22.46
CA GLU A 258 11.81 -15.33 -22.23
C GLU A 258 10.51 -14.79 -21.64
N PRO A 259 9.34 -15.30 -22.09
CA PRO A 259 8.04 -14.76 -21.72
C PRO A 259 7.57 -15.23 -20.34
N ARG A 260 8.26 -14.78 -19.28
CA ARG A 260 8.03 -15.22 -17.88
C ARG A 260 6.96 -14.43 -17.13
N ALA A 261 6.54 -13.27 -17.65
CA ALA A 261 5.56 -12.42 -16.98
C ALA A 261 4.13 -12.82 -17.39
N HIS A 262 3.37 -13.38 -16.44
CA HIS A 262 1.99 -13.82 -16.62
C HIS A 262 1.03 -12.71 -16.18
N PHE A 263 0.18 -12.24 -17.09
CA PHE A 263 -0.76 -11.16 -16.83
C PHE A 263 -2.12 -11.72 -16.40
N SER A 264 -2.57 -11.41 -15.18
CA SER A 264 -3.86 -11.91 -14.68
C SER A 264 -5.06 -11.26 -15.35
N MET A 265 -6.17 -11.99 -15.37
CA MET A 265 -7.45 -11.57 -15.93
C MET A 265 -8.62 -12.08 -15.07
N HIS A 266 -9.67 -11.28 -14.95
CA HIS A 266 -10.96 -11.68 -14.40
C HIS A 266 -11.77 -12.54 -15.38
N ASP A 267 -12.83 -13.17 -14.87
CA ASP A 267 -13.72 -14.01 -15.68
C ASP A 267 -14.49 -13.24 -16.76
N ASP A 268 -14.73 -11.95 -16.56
CA ASP A 268 -15.40 -11.06 -17.51
C ASP A 268 -14.47 -10.54 -18.62
N GLY A 269 -13.20 -10.95 -18.61
CA GLY A 269 -12.19 -10.53 -19.59
C GLY A 269 -11.48 -9.22 -19.23
N THR A 270 -11.80 -8.58 -18.11
CA THR A 270 -11.03 -7.43 -17.62
C THR A 270 -9.66 -7.89 -17.13
N PHE A 271 -8.61 -7.15 -17.50
CA PHE A 271 -7.22 -7.60 -17.38
C PHE A 271 -6.33 -6.59 -16.68
N MET A 272 -5.13 -7.03 -16.29
CA MET A 272 -4.16 -6.23 -15.55
C MET A 272 -4.66 -5.75 -14.19
N ILE A 273 -5.30 -6.64 -13.42
CA ILE A 273 -5.87 -6.28 -12.14
C ILE A 273 -5.39 -7.26 -11.06
N GLY A 274 -4.68 -6.74 -10.06
CA GLY A 274 -4.19 -7.54 -8.94
C GLY A 274 -5.29 -8.12 -8.05
N SER A 275 -6.52 -7.60 -8.11
CA SER A 275 -7.68 -8.24 -7.47
C SER A 275 -8.04 -9.59 -8.10
N ALA A 276 -7.67 -9.87 -9.35
CA ALA A 276 -7.79 -11.20 -9.95
C ALA A 276 -6.89 -12.24 -9.25
N LEU A 277 -5.89 -11.80 -8.49
CA LEU A 277 -5.07 -12.65 -7.61
C LEU A 277 -5.62 -12.66 -6.18
N ILE A 278 -5.92 -11.48 -5.61
CA ILE A 278 -6.33 -11.36 -4.20
C ILE A 278 -7.69 -12.00 -3.93
N ASN A 279 -8.68 -11.78 -4.79
CA ASN A 279 -10.04 -12.28 -4.55
C ASN A 279 -10.12 -13.81 -4.41
N PRO A 280 -9.54 -14.62 -5.34
CA PRO A 280 -9.57 -16.08 -5.18
C PRO A 280 -8.74 -16.56 -3.99
N MET A 281 -7.62 -15.90 -3.66
CA MET A 281 -6.85 -16.23 -2.45
C MET A 281 -7.63 -15.91 -1.16
N GLU A 282 -8.31 -14.77 -1.08
CA GLU A 282 -9.17 -14.43 0.06
C GLU A 282 -10.29 -15.47 0.24
N ALA A 283 -10.97 -15.82 -0.86
CA ALA A 283 -12.02 -16.84 -0.85
C ALA A 283 -11.49 -18.17 -0.32
N ARG A 284 -10.34 -18.63 -0.85
CA ARG A 284 -9.70 -19.88 -0.41
C ARG A 284 -9.32 -19.86 1.07
N ALA A 285 -8.75 -18.76 1.56
CA ALA A 285 -8.40 -18.62 2.97
C ALA A 285 -9.63 -18.77 3.87
N ARG A 286 -10.75 -18.11 3.51
CA ARG A 286 -12.01 -18.20 4.26
C ARG A 286 -12.62 -19.61 4.21
N GLU A 287 -12.57 -20.28 3.06
CA GLU A 287 -13.02 -21.68 2.92
C GLU A 287 -12.22 -22.64 3.82
N LEU A 288 -10.94 -22.37 4.01
CA LEU A 288 -10.06 -23.13 4.91
C LEU A 288 -10.26 -22.80 6.39
N GLY A 289 -11.14 -21.85 6.73
CA GLY A 289 -11.42 -21.44 8.11
C GLY A 289 -10.42 -20.43 8.68
N VAL A 290 -9.64 -19.74 7.84
CA VAL A 290 -8.80 -18.62 8.28
C VAL A 290 -9.70 -17.49 8.80
N GLU A 291 -9.45 -17.04 10.03
CA GLU A 291 -10.11 -15.86 10.59
C GLU A 291 -9.42 -14.59 10.07
N VAL A 292 -10.12 -13.81 9.23
CA VAL A 292 -9.58 -12.56 8.65
C VAL A 292 -10.19 -11.36 9.36
N LEU A 293 -9.37 -10.58 10.06
CA LEU A 293 -9.75 -9.39 10.80
C LEU A 293 -9.19 -8.12 10.12
N THR A 294 -10.07 -7.33 9.51
CA THR A 294 -9.75 -6.02 8.92
C THR A 294 -9.90 -4.89 9.94
N GLY A 295 -9.27 -3.74 9.71
CA GLY A 295 -9.25 -2.62 10.66
C GLY A 295 -8.47 -2.94 11.95
N VAL A 296 -7.61 -3.96 11.94
CA VAL A 296 -6.80 -4.40 13.09
C VAL A 296 -5.32 -4.23 12.75
N LYS A 297 -4.68 -3.22 13.36
CA LYS A 297 -3.28 -2.87 13.17
C LYS A 297 -2.41 -3.61 14.16
N GLY A 298 -1.50 -4.47 13.68
CA GLY A 298 -0.41 -5.01 14.51
C GLY A 298 0.53 -3.87 14.98
N THR A 299 0.90 -3.88 16.26
CA THR A 299 1.67 -2.80 16.88
C THR A 299 3.00 -3.26 17.46
N GLU A 300 3.07 -4.45 18.03
CA GLU A 300 4.26 -4.94 18.74
C GLU A 300 4.32 -6.48 18.66
N LEU A 301 5.51 -7.06 18.47
CA LEU A 301 5.71 -8.51 18.63
C LEU A 301 5.90 -8.84 20.11
N ILE A 302 5.26 -9.92 20.57
CA ILE A 302 5.45 -10.40 21.94
C ILE A 302 6.63 -11.36 21.94
N VAL A 303 7.70 -10.99 22.64
CA VAL A 303 8.95 -11.74 22.72
C VAL A 303 9.19 -12.23 24.15
N GLU A 304 9.36 -13.53 24.32
CA GLU A 304 9.71 -14.18 25.59
C GLU A 304 10.93 -15.08 25.39
N ASP A 305 11.96 -14.94 26.23
CA ASP A 305 13.22 -15.72 26.14
C ASP A 305 13.89 -15.73 24.76
N GLY A 306 13.71 -14.65 23.98
CA GLY A 306 14.25 -14.52 22.63
C GLY A 306 13.39 -15.17 21.53
N GLU A 307 12.22 -15.70 21.89
CA GLU A 307 11.26 -16.31 20.96
C GLU A 307 10.05 -15.40 20.76
N VAL A 308 9.53 -15.33 19.53
CA VAL A 308 8.26 -14.67 19.24
C VAL A 308 7.12 -15.65 19.55
N ILE A 309 6.19 -15.19 20.39
CA ILE A 309 5.05 -15.98 20.89
C ILE A 309 3.69 -15.31 20.63
N GLY A 310 3.67 -14.25 19.81
CA GLY A 310 2.45 -13.50 19.55
C GLY A 310 2.70 -12.07 19.09
N ALA A 311 1.63 -11.29 19.07
CA ALA A 311 1.68 -9.86 18.79
C ALA A 311 0.56 -9.12 19.51
N LYS A 312 0.79 -7.84 19.81
CA LYS A 312 -0.26 -6.89 20.14
C LYS A 312 -0.79 -6.26 18.86
N ALA A 313 -2.07 -5.90 18.90
CA ALA A 313 -2.70 -5.13 17.84
C ALA A 313 -3.78 -4.21 18.40
N GLU A 314 -4.22 -3.25 17.60
CA GLU A 314 -5.30 -2.33 17.95
C GLU A 314 -6.29 -2.18 16.79
N SER A 315 -7.57 -2.04 17.13
CA SER A 315 -8.59 -1.46 16.27
C SER A 315 -9.20 -0.25 16.96
N LYS A 316 -10.14 0.42 16.31
CA LYS A 316 -10.88 1.53 16.93
C LYS A 316 -11.66 1.14 18.19
N THR A 317 -11.99 -0.15 18.33
CA THR A 317 -12.91 -0.65 19.37
C THR A 317 -12.27 -1.68 20.29
N ALA A 318 -11.03 -2.09 20.03
CA ALA A 318 -10.38 -3.09 20.85
C ALA A 318 -8.84 -3.02 20.78
N ASN A 319 -8.22 -3.27 21.92
CA ASN A 319 -6.84 -3.70 22.01
C ASN A 319 -6.81 -5.22 22.00
N TYR A 320 -5.91 -5.79 21.23
CA TYR A 320 -5.76 -7.24 21.06
C TYR A 320 -4.41 -7.71 21.59
N THR A 321 -4.45 -8.85 22.27
CA THR A 321 -3.29 -9.71 22.51
C THR A 321 -3.51 -11.01 21.74
N PHE A 322 -2.72 -11.24 20.71
CA PHE A 322 -2.70 -12.51 19.98
C PHE A 322 -1.61 -13.40 20.56
N ASN A 323 -2.01 -14.51 21.18
CA ASN A 323 -1.07 -15.57 21.55
C ASN A 323 -0.93 -16.50 20.33
N ALA A 324 0.29 -16.63 19.81
CA ALA A 324 0.54 -17.40 18.59
C ALA A 324 1.79 -18.26 18.72
N LYS A 325 1.74 -19.49 18.20
CA LYS A 325 2.93 -20.35 18.16
C LYS A 325 3.92 -19.93 17.08
N ALA A 326 3.48 -19.17 16.07
CA ALA A 326 4.32 -18.52 15.09
C ALA A 326 3.65 -17.24 14.56
N VAL A 327 4.45 -16.26 14.18
CA VAL A 327 4.00 -15.01 13.55
C VAL A 327 4.67 -14.86 12.19
N VAL A 328 3.86 -14.53 11.17
CA VAL A 328 4.33 -14.20 9.81
C VAL A 328 4.11 -12.71 9.56
N LEU A 329 5.19 -11.95 9.37
CA LEU A 329 5.14 -10.58 8.89
C LEU A 329 5.01 -10.55 7.37
N ALA A 330 3.86 -10.11 6.87
CA ALA A 330 3.52 -10.01 5.45
C ALA A 330 2.98 -8.60 5.10
N THR A 331 3.57 -7.59 5.71
CA THR A 331 3.02 -6.23 5.86
C THR A 331 3.27 -5.27 4.70
N GLY A 332 3.88 -5.74 3.61
CA GLY A 332 4.46 -4.85 2.61
C GLY A 332 5.74 -4.16 3.12
N GLY A 333 6.28 -3.24 2.33
CA GLY A 333 7.47 -2.47 2.67
C GLY A 333 7.16 -1.09 3.24
N PHE A 334 7.82 -0.06 2.70
CA PHE A 334 7.80 1.31 3.24
C PHE A 334 7.70 2.40 2.18
N ASP A 335 7.28 2.07 0.96
CA ASP A 335 7.24 3.00 -0.17
C ASP A 335 6.36 4.25 0.08
N ALA A 336 5.33 4.17 0.90
CA ALA A 336 4.51 5.33 1.26
C ALA A 336 5.10 6.18 2.42
N SER A 337 6.26 5.82 2.96
CA SER A 337 6.91 6.53 4.07
C SER A 337 8.11 7.35 3.60
N GLU A 338 7.98 8.68 3.59
CA GLU A 338 9.10 9.58 3.29
C GLU A 338 10.24 9.43 4.32
N GLU A 339 9.92 9.24 5.60
CA GLU A 339 10.93 9.05 6.66
C GLU A 339 11.79 7.80 6.40
N LEU A 340 11.15 6.69 6.04
CA LEU A 340 11.89 5.45 5.77
C LEU A 340 12.58 5.48 4.40
N LYS A 341 12.04 6.21 3.42
CA LYS A 341 12.75 6.49 2.16
C LYS A 341 14.04 7.27 2.42
N GLU A 342 14.00 8.34 3.22
CA GLU A 342 15.19 9.12 3.59
C GLU A 342 16.27 8.24 4.23
N LYS A 343 15.86 7.28 5.07
CA LYS A 343 16.78 6.40 5.78
C LYS A 343 17.34 5.26 4.90
N TYR A 344 16.50 4.62 4.10
CA TYR A 344 16.82 3.31 3.50
C TYR A 344 16.80 3.29 1.97
N SER A 345 16.13 4.25 1.32
CA SER A 345 16.00 4.34 -0.13
C SER A 345 16.13 5.79 -0.61
N PRO A 346 17.30 6.44 -0.40
CA PRO A 346 17.49 7.86 -0.68
C PRO A 346 17.25 8.23 -2.15
N VAL A 347 17.40 7.28 -3.09
CA VAL A 347 17.06 7.48 -4.50
C VAL A 347 15.58 7.81 -4.71
N ALA A 348 14.69 7.29 -3.86
CA ALA A 348 13.24 7.44 -3.99
C ALA A 348 12.67 8.65 -3.24
N VAL A 349 13.50 9.45 -2.54
CA VAL A 349 13.02 10.59 -1.76
C VAL A 349 12.34 11.62 -2.67
N GLY A 350 11.09 11.97 -2.33
CA GLY A 350 10.26 12.86 -3.14
C GLY A 350 9.64 12.23 -4.38
N ASP A 351 9.87 10.95 -4.66
CA ASP A 351 9.18 10.23 -5.74
C ASP A 351 7.78 9.83 -5.27
N PHE A 352 6.79 9.99 -6.15
CA PHE A 352 5.41 9.67 -5.83
C PHE A 352 5.24 8.14 -5.64
N PRO A 353 4.67 7.68 -4.50
CA PRO A 353 4.40 6.27 -4.28
C PRO A 353 3.03 5.88 -4.84
N LEU A 354 3.06 5.00 -5.84
CA LEU A 354 1.89 4.33 -6.42
C LEU A 354 1.47 3.09 -5.64
N SER A 355 2.29 2.64 -4.68
CA SER A 355 1.89 1.59 -3.74
C SER A 355 0.73 2.04 -2.85
N ASN A 356 0.12 1.08 -2.14
CA ASN A 356 -0.96 1.38 -1.21
C ASN A 356 -0.47 2.35 -0.12
N LYS A 357 -1.28 3.35 0.24
CA LYS A 357 -0.89 4.38 1.22
C LYS A 357 -0.63 3.86 2.63
N GLY A 358 -1.08 2.64 2.94
CA GLY A 358 -0.74 1.91 4.16
C GLY A 358 0.69 1.33 4.17
N ASN A 359 1.42 1.39 3.06
CA ASN A 359 2.75 0.80 2.89
C ASN A 359 3.86 1.65 3.55
N VAL A 360 3.80 1.81 4.87
CA VAL A 360 4.63 2.78 5.64
C VAL A 360 5.64 2.12 6.58
N GLY A 361 5.89 0.81 6.45
CA GLY A 361 7.00 0.12 7.13
C GLY A 361 6.75 -0.29 8.59
N GLU A 362 5.52 -0.29 9.08
CA GLU A 362 5.24 -0.65 10.49
C GLU A 362 5.69 -2.08 10.84
N GLY A 363 5.43 -3.06 9.98
CA GLY A 363 5.91 -4.44 10.21
C GLY A 363 7.43 -4.58 10.10
N LEU A 364 8.10 -3.75 9.31
CA LEU A 364 9.56 -3.67 9.29
C LEU A 364 10.09 -3.19 10.66
N ILE A 365 9.46 -2.17 11.25
CA ILE A 365 9.81 -1.67 12.58
C ILE A 365 9.57 -2.74 13.65
N MET A 366 8.42 -3.43 13.62
CA MET A 366 8.14 -4.55 14.53
C MET A 366 9.25 -5.62 14.49
N GLY A 367 9.71 -5.99 13.28
CA GLY A 367 10.81 -6.95 13.13
C GLY A 367 12.14 -6.43 13.70
N ILE A 368 12.51 -5.17 13.41
CA ILE A 368 13.72 -4.53 13.94
C ILE A 368 13.70 -4.50 15.46
N GLU A 369 12.57 -4.14 16.07
CA GLU A 369 12.40 -4.08 17.52
C GLU A 369 12.50 -5.46 18.18
N ALA A 370 12.09 -6.52 17.47
CA ALA A 370 12.30 -7.92 17.88
C ALA A 370 13.74 -8.44 17.65
N GLY A 371 14.67 -7.60 17.18
CA GLY A 371 16.08 -7.95 16.98
C GLY A 371 16.40 -8.56 15.62
N ALA A 372 15.52 -8.41 14.63
CA ALA A 372 15.76 -8.90 13.28
C ALA A 372 16.91 -8.16 12.58
N ALA A 373 17.70 -8.92 11.83
CA ALA A 373 18.69 -8.41 10.92
C ALA A 373 18.01 -7.75 9.72
N THR A 374 18.59 -6.65 9.24
CA THR A 374 18.08 -5.93 8.06
C THR A 374 19.18 -5.68 7.06
N GLU A 375 18.79 -5.50 5.80
CA GLU A 375 19.69 -5.05 4.74
C GLU A 375 18.97 -4.07 3.82
N PHE A 376 19.65 -2.97 3.49
CA PHE A 376 19.16 -1.95 2.57
C PHE A 376 20.30 -1.55 1.62
N LYS A 377 20.06 -1.70 0.32
CA LYS A 377 21.04 -1.45 -0.74
C LYS A 377 20.86 -0.09 -1.43
N GLY A 378 19.89 0.71 -0.97
CA GLY A 378 19.61 2.08 -1.43
C GLY A 378 18.81 2.18 -2.73
N GLY A 379 18.30 1.04 -3.24
CA GLY A 379 17.43 0.98 -4.41
C GLY A 379 15.95 1.12 -4.09
N ALA A 380 15.14 1.18 -5.14
CA ALA A 380 13.67 1.20 -5.06
C ALA A 380 13.05 0.37 -6.19
N ILE A 381 11.80 -0.04 -6.02
CA ILE A 381 11.02 -0.56 -7.15
C ILE A 381 10.52 0.64 -7.96
N GLY A 382 11.40 1.09 -8.86
CA GLY A 382 11.21 2.28 -9.69
C GLY A 382 10.12 2.14 -10.73
N PHE A 383 9.47 3.26 -11.04
CA PHE A 383 8.42 3.40 -12.04
C PHE A 383 8.46 4.81 -12.66
N GLN A 384 7.55 5.07 -13.59
CA GLN A 384 7.44 6.35 -14.26
C GLN A 384 5.97 6.72 -14.46
N ILE A 385 5.64 7.98 -14.22
CA ILE A 385 4.29 8.52 -14.32
C ILE A 385 4.28 9.84 -15.07
N VAL A 386 3.10 10.28 -15.48
CA VAL A 386 2.92 11.65 -15.98
C VAL A 386 2.79 12.60 -14.78
N ASP A 387 1.86 12.29 -13.87
CA ASP A 387 1.64 13.08 -12.67
C ASP A 387 1.00 12.25 -11.54
N GLY A 388 1.48 12.47 -10.31
CA GLY A 388 1.02 11.72 -9.14
C GLY A 388 -0.34 12.16 -8.60
N SER A 389 -0.84 13.34 -8.99
CA SER A 389 -2.19 13.79 -8.64
C SER A 389 -3.27 13.20 -9.55
N LEU A 390 -2.87 12.56 -10.65
CA LEU A 390 -3.81 11.90 -11.55
C LEU A 390 -4.17 10.50 -11.03
N PRO A 391 -5.45 10.08 -11.14
CA PRO A 391 -5.88 8.71 -10.86
C PRO A 391 -5.01 7.68 -11.59
N ASN A 392 -4.85 6.49 -11.01
CA ASN A 392 -4.10 5.38 -11.61
C ASN A 392 -4.84 4.86 -12.86
N SER A 393 -4.63 5.54 -13.97
CA SER A 393 -5.43 5.49 -15.20
C SER A 393 -4.51 5.43 -16.42
N GLY A 394 -5.08 5.20 -17.61
CA GLY A 394 -4.32 5.12 -18.87
C GLY A 394 -3.37 6.30 -19.11
N TYR A 395 -3.59 7.47 -18.50
CA TYR A 395 -2.68 8.61 -18.58
C TYR A 395 -1.28 8.31 -18.03
N ASN A 396 -1.16 7.62 -16.88
CA ASN A 396 0.17 7.28 -16.35
C ASN A 396 0.88 6.21 -17.19
N ALA A 397 0.14 5.37 -17.92
CA ALA A 397 0.73 4.47 -18.91
C ALA A 397 1.40 5.23 -20.07
N SER A 398 1.02 6.48 -20.33
CA SER A 398 1.68 7.38 -21.30
C SER A 398 3.13 7.70 -20.94
N ALA A 399 3.58 7.41 -19.72
CA ALA A 399 4.97 7.55 -19.33
C ALA A 399 5.78 6.26 -19.56
N MET A 400 5.15 5.12 -19.83
CA MET A 400 5.81 3.82 -19.79
C MET A 400 6.56 3.44 -21.07
N ASN A 401 6.10 3.90 -22.23
CA ASN A 401 6.49 3.35 -23.54
C ASN A 401 7.20 4.38 -24.43
N ALA A 402 7.81 5.40 -23.84
CA ALA A 402 8.53 6.42 -24.59
C ALA A 402 9.70 5.78 -25.35
N THR A 403 9.94 6.23 -26.57
CA THR A 403 11.03 5.72 -27.41
C THR A 403 12.38 6.27 -26.96
N ALA A 404 12.40 7.48 -26.39
CA ALA A 404 13.57 8.09 -25.77
C ALA A 404 13.13 9.09 -24.70
N PHE A 405 14.06 9.47 -23.82
CA PHE A 405 13.85 10.45 -22.77
C PHE A 405 14.83 11.62 -22.92
N VAL A 406 14.31 12.83 -22.74
CA VAL A 406 15.09 14.07 -22.73
C VAL A 406 14.81 14.88 -21.47
N LYS A 407 15.77 15.71 -21.07
CA LYS A 407 15.59 16.74 -20.04
C LYS A 407 14.66 17.85 -20.55
N LYS A 408 14.26 18.77 -19.66
CA LYS A 408 13.42 19.94 -20.02
C LYS A 408 14.01 20.83 -21.11
N ASP A 409 15.33 20.83 -21.28
CA ASP A 409 16.01 21.62 -22.30
C ASP A 409 16.24 20.87 -23.63
N GLY A 410 15.71 19.63 -23.75
CA GLY A 410 15.90 18.78 -24.93
C GLY A 410 17.13 17.87 -24.87
N THR A 411 17.98 17.96 -23.83
CA THR A 411 19.18 17.10 -23.73
C THR A 411 18.78 15.63 -23.60
N PHE A 412 19.31 14.77 -24.49
CA PHE A 412 19.14 13.32 -24.42
C PHE A 412 19.59 12.72 -23.08
N VAL A 413 18.77 11.83 -22.52
CA VAL A 413 19.06 11.10 -21.28
C VAL A 413 19.25 9.61 -21.56
N ALA A 414 18.24 8.95 -22.13
CA ALA A 414 18.26 7.51 -22.37
C ALA A 414 17.29 7.11 -23.49
N LEU A 415 17.55 5.95 -24.10
CA LEU A 415 16.56 5.27 -24.95
C LEU A 415 15.47 4.64 -24.08
N GLY A 416 14.29 4.51 -24.66
CA GLY A 416 13.19 3.73 -24.12
C GLY A 416 13.55 2.27 -23.96
N ASN A 417 13.59 1.81 -22.72
CA ASN A 417 13.74 0.40 -22.35
C ASN A 417 12.61 -0.03 -21.39
N ASP A 418 12.82 -1.08 -20.60
CA ASP A 418 11.93 -1.44 -19.50
C ASP A 418 11.91 -0.34 -18.41
N TYR A 419 10.74 -0.10 -17.82
CA TYR A 419 10.53 1.02 -16.90
C TYR A 419 11.48 1.07 -15.67
N PRO A 420 11.96 -0.04 -15.08
CA PRO A 420 12.94 0.01 -14.00
C PRO A 420 14.29 0.59 -14.45
N ILE A 421 14.73 0.25 -15.66
CA ILE A 421 15.99 0.74 -16.23
C ILE A 421 15.87 2.22 -16.55
N ASN A 422 14.73 2.61 -17.14
CA ASN A 422 14.44 4.01 -17.40
C ASN A 422 14.44 4.79 -16.08
N TYR A 423 13.78 4.30 -15.02
CA TYR A 423 13.81 4.95 -13.70
C TYR A 423 15.24 5.21 -13.23
N THR A 424 16.11 4.21 -13.23
CA THR A 424 17.52 4.39 -12.82
C THR A 424 18.25 5.42 -13.66
N ASN A 425 18.09 5.37 -14.99
CA ASN A 425 18.72 6.33 -15.91
C ASN A 425 18.23 7.77 -15.67
N LEU A 426 16.92 7.94 -15.46
CA LEU A 426 16.32 9.23 -15.16
C LEU A 426 16.83 9.77 -13.82
N LYS A 427 16.84 8.94 -12.76
CA LYS A 427 17.33 9.35 -11.43
C LYS A 427 18.81 9.72 -11.45
N ALA A 428 19.63 9.01 -12.22
CA ALA A 428 21.06 9.31 -12.38
C ALA A 428 21.32 10.70 -13.01
N SER A 429 20.34 11.27 -13.72
CA SER A 429 20.48 12.60 -14.34
C SER A 429 20.37 13.75 -13.33
N GLY A 430 19.84 13.51 -12.13
CA GLY A 430 19.58 14.51 -11.09
C GLY A 430 18.36 15.42 -11.33
N GLU A 431 17.59 15.20 -12.40
CA GLU A 431 16.37 15.96 -12.70
C GLU A 431 15.14 15.27 -12.10
N LYS A 432 14.07 16.04 -11.88
CA LYS A 432 12.80 15.51 -11.33
C LYS A 432 11.71 15.31 -12.38
N GLU A 433 11.90 15.86 -13.57
CA GLU A 433 10.91 15.86 -14.64
C GLU A 433 11.61 15.89 -16.00
N PHE A 434 11.06 15.11 -16.92
CA PHE A 434 11.60 14.79 -18.22
C PHE A 434 10.51 14.85 -19.27
N TYR A 435 10.89 14.70 -20.53
CA TYR A 435 9.96 14.39 -21.61
C TYR A 435 10.29 13.04 -22.22
N GLY A 436 9.27 12.18 -22.30
CA GLY A 436 9.26 10.98 -23.12
C GLY A 436 8.89 11.33 -24.55
N LEU A 437 9.70 10.92 -25.51
CA LEU A 437 9.52 11.18 -26.93
C LEU A 437 8.82 10.02 -27.63
N TYR A 438 7.89 10.35 -28.52
CA TYR A 438 7.17 9.40 -29.37
C TYR A 438 7.04 9.94 -30.80
N ASP A 439 6.78 9.04 -31.72
CA ASP A 439 6.42 9.34 -33.11
C ASP A 439 4.96 8.91 -33.37
N ALA A 440 4.53 8.92 -34.64
CA ALA A 440 3.19 8.55 -35.05
C ALA A 440 2.75 7.16 -34.57
N ALA A 441 3.67 6.20 -34.46
CA ALA A 441 3.35 4.85 -33.98
C ALA A 441 3.07 4.84 -32.46
N GLY A 442 3.64 5.79 -31.71
CA GLY A 442 3.41 5.97 -30.28
C GLY A 442 2.15 6.78 -29.92
N LYS A 443 1.35 7.18 -30.91
CA LYS A 443 0.17 8.05 -30.74
C LYS A 443 -0.76 7.62 -29.61
N ASP A 444 -1.14 6.34 -29.58
CA ASP A 444 -2.12 5.83 -28.60
C ASP A 444 -1.58 5.85 -27.17
N ASN A 445 -0.24 5.85 -27.00
CA ASN A 445 0.39 6.07 -25.69
C ASN A 445 0.48 7.56 -25.36
N ALA A 446 0.75 8.43 -26.33
CA ALA A 446 1.03 9.84 -26.06
C ALA A 446 -0.24 10.70 -25.89
N GLU A 447 -1.24 10.53 -26.76
CA GLU A 447 -2.40 11.42 -26.82
C GLU A 447 -3.22 11.52 -25.52
N PRO A 448 -3.41 10.46 -24.71
CA PRO A 448 -4.09 10.59 -23.42
C PRO A 448 -3.47 11.64 -22.50
N ALA A 449 -2.15 11.71 -22.40
CA ALA A 449 -1.46 12.72 -21.57
C ALA A 449 -1.62 14.14 -22.14
N LEU A 450 -1.61 14.27 -23.47
CA LEU A 450 -1.78 15.56 -24.17
C LEU A 450 -3.19 16.14 -23.95
N GLU A 451 -4.24 15.31 -23.96
CA GLU A 451 -5.61 15.73 -23.66
C GLU A 451 -5.75 16.35 -22.27
N LYS A 452 -4.82 16.02 -21.36
CA LYS A 452 -4.72 16.56 -20.00
C LYS A 452 -3.70 17.70 -19.86
N GLY A 453 -3.08 18.13 -20.95
CA GLY A 453 -2.11 19.22 -20.97
C GLY A 453 -0.70 18.82 -20.53
N PHE A 454 -0.37 17.53 -20.52
CA PHE A 454 0.93 17.00 -20.11
C PHE A 454 1.82 16.61 -21.28
N GLY A 455 1.72 17.32 -22.40
CA GLY A 455 2.62 17.09 -23.52
C GLY A 455 2.36 17.99 -24.72
N PHE A 456 3.15 17.78 -25.75
CA PHE A 456 3.17 18.54 -26.99
C PHE A 456 3.13 17.61 -28.20
N LYS A 457 2.57 18.10 -29.31
CA LYS A 457 2.50 17.41 -30.60
C LYS A 457 2.89 18.39 -31.70
N ALA A 458 3.70 17.94 -32.65
CA ALA A 458 4.12 18.72 -33.80
C ALA A 458 4.41 17.84 -35.02
N ASP A 459 4.41 18.40 -36.22
CA ASP A 459 4.76 17.66 -37.44
C ASP A 459 6.28 17.70 -37.74
N THR A 460 7.03 18.54 -37.02
CA THR A 460 8.49 18.69 -37.16
C THR A 460 9.17 18.77 -35.79
N VAL A 461 10.47 18.43 -35.72
CA VAL A 461 11.26 18.51 -34.49
C VAL A 461 11.43 19.97 -34.06
N GLU A 462 11.57 20.88 -35.02
CA GLU A 462 11.68 22.31 -34.79
C GLU A 462 10.43 22.90 -34.13
N GLU A 463 9.24 22.55 -34.63
CA GLU A 463 7.97 22.97 -34.03
C GLU A 463 7.77 22.31 -32.65
N LEU A 464 8.17 21.04 -32.49
CA LEU A 464 8.11 20.38 -31.17
C LEU A 464 8.98 21.10 -30.15
N ALA A 465 10.19 21.52 -30.53
CA ALA A 465 11.11 22.28 -29.69
C ALA A 465 10.51 23.64 -29.31
N GLU A 466 9.91 24.36 -30.27
CA GLU A 466 9.25 25.65 -30.03
C GLU A 466 8.08 25.51 -29.03
N LEU A 467 7.20 24.53 -29.24
CA LEU A 467 6.03 24.31 -28.37
C LEU A 467 6.42 23.89 -26.95
N SER A 468 7.44 23.05 -26.82
CA SER A 468 7.90 22.52 -25.53
C SER A 468 8.89 23.44 -24.80
N GLY A 469 9.45 24.45 -25.49
CA GLY A 469 10.50 25.32 -24.96
C GLY A 469 11.88 24.66 -24.88
N MET A 470 12.09 23.56 -25.60
CA MET A 470 13.39 22.88 -25.67
C MET A 470 14.34 23.58 -26.64
N ASP A 471 15.64 23.33 -26.47
CA ASP A 471 16.63 23.70 -27.46
C ASP A 471 16.53 22.76 -28.67
N VAL A 472 16.37 23.34 -29.86
CA VAL A 472 16.15 22.57 -31.10
C VAL A 472 17.35 21.72 -31.49
N GLU A 473 18.59 22.17 -31.25
CA GLU A 473 19.79 21.40 -31.59
C GLU A 473 19.92 20.20 -30.66
N LYS A 474 19.66 20.39 -29.36
CA LYS A 474 19.66 19.28 -28.39
C LYS A 474 18.55 18.27 -28.67
N LEU A 475 17.35 18.75 -28.99
CA LEU A 475 16.24 17.86 -29.32
C LEU A 475 16.53 17.10 -30.61
N GLN A 476 17.08 17.75 -31.64
CA GLN A 476 17.50 17.07 -32.87
C GLN A 476 18.56 16.00 -32.59
N ASP A 477 19.57 16.28 -31.77
CA ASP A 477 20.56 15.27 -31.35
C ASP A 477 19.91 14.08 -30.63
N ALA A 478 18.86 14.31 -29.84
CA ALA A 478 18.10 13.23 -29.21
C ALA A 478 17.35 12.37 -30.24
N PHE A 479 16.74 12.97 -31.27
CA PHE A 479 16.08 12.25 -32.37
C PHE A 479 17.09 11.47 -33.23
N ASP A 480 18.25 12.07 -33.52
CA ASP A 480 19.30 11.42 -34.33
C ASP A 480 19.89 10.17 -33.64
N LYS A 481 19.77 10.08 -32.32
CA LYS A 481 20.19 8.91 -31.53
C LYS A 481 19.18 7.76 -31.52
N THR A 482 18.02 7.92 -32.15
CA THR A 482 16.96 6.91 -32.16
C THR A 482 16.34 6.76 -33.55
N GLU A 483 16.71 5.66 -34.23
CA GLU A 483 16.15 5.32 -35.54
C GLU A 483 14.63 5.05 -35.50
N ALA A 484 14.07 4.81 -34.30
CA ALA A 484 12.65 4.53 -34.12
C ALA A 484 11.77 5.78 -34.12
N LEU A 485 12.31 6.98 -33.85
CA LEU A 485 11.55 8.23 -33.98
C LEU A 485 11.60 8.75 -35.42
N ALA A 486 10.94 8.03 -36.33
CA ALA A 486 11.09 8.26 -37.77
C ALA A 486 9.90 8.97 -38.42
N THR A 487 8.71 8.90 -37.82
CA THR A 487 7.47 9.26 -38.50
C THR A 487 6.68 10.31 -37.74
N ALA A 488 6.53 11.50 -38.33
CA ALA A 488 5.64 12.54 -37.82
C ALA A 488 4.15 12.08 -37.84
N PRO A 489 3.30 12.60 -36.93
CA PRO A 489 3.60 13.63 -35.94
C PRO A 489 4.48 13.11 -34.79
N TYR A 490 5.27 14.00 -34.21
CA TYR A 490 6.10 13.75 -33.04
C TYR A 490 5.43 14.26 -31.78
N TYR A 491 5.70 13.59 -30.67
CA TYR A 491 5.13 13.90 -29.37
C TYR A 491 6.21 14.00 -28.29
N ALA A 492 6.01 14.91 -27.35
CA ALA A 492 6.79 14.99 -26.11
C ALA A 492 5.82 14.95 -24.92
N VAL A 493 5.89 13.92 -24.09
CA VAL A 493 5.00 13.70 -22.93
C VAL A 493 5.78 13.91 -21.65
N VAL A 494 5.22 14.63 -20.68
CA VAL A 494 5.85 14.82 -19.35
C VAL A 494 6.02 13.47 -18.67
N VAL A 495 7.22 13.22 -18.13
CA VAL A 495 7.56 12.02 -17.37
C VAL A 495 8.23 12.41 -16.06
N LYS A 496 7.74 11.82 -14.96
CA LYS A 496 8.29 11.95 -13.61
C LYS A 496 8.65 10.57 -13.07
N PRO A 497 9.82 10.40 -12.45
CA PRO A 497 10.13 9.19 -11.70
C PRO A 497 9.12 8.98 -10.57
N ALA A 498 8.73 7.73 -10.37
CA ALA A 498 7.81 7.30 -9.34
C ALA A 498 8.28 5.96 -8.75
N THR A 499 7.55 5.48 -7.76
CA THR A 499 7.85 4.22 -7.08
C THR A 499 6.59 3.39 -6.90
N ILE A 500 6.71 2.08 -7.01
CA ILE A 500 5.61 1.11 -6.83
C ILE A 500 5.87 0.15 -5.66
N GLY A 501 6.98 0.34 -4.94
CA GLY A 501 7.41 -0.50 -3.84
C GLY A 501 8.86 -0.18 -3.43
N SER A 502 9.27 -0.76 -2.32
CA SER A 502 10.56 -0.55 -1.68
C SER A 502 11.46 -1.79 -1.77
N MET A 503 12.76 -1.57 -1.70
CA MET A 503 13.79 -2.62 -1.68
C MET A 503 14.54 -2.61 -0.35
N GLY A 504 14.90 -3.80 0.11
CA GLY A 504 15.47 -4.03 1.42
C GLY A 504 14.41 -4.40 2.46
N GLY A 505 14.86 -4.64 3.68
CA GLY A 505 13.99 -5.02 4.79
C GLY A 505 14.61 -6.11 5.65
N LEU A 506 13.75 -6.96 6.21
CA LEU A 506 14.16 -8.08 7.07
C LEU A 506 14.92 -9.13 6.27
N LYS A 507 16.01 -9.66 6.84
CA LYS A 507 16.71 -10.81 6.26
C LYS A 507 15.99 -12.10 6.62
N ILE A 508 15.85 -12.97 5.64
CA ILE A 508 15.28 -14.31 5.80
C ILE A 508 16.21 -15.37 5.20
N ASN A 509 16.05 -16.62 5.63
CA ASN A 509 16.61 -17.78 4.93
C ASN A 509 15.60 -18.40 3.95
N THR A 510 15.97 -19.50 3.28
CA THR A 510 15.10 -20.20 2.31
C THR A 510 13.85 -20.83 2.93
N ARG A 511 13.74 -20.88 4.28
CA ARG A 511 12.53 -21.32 5.00
C ARG A 511 11.63 -20.15 5.41
N ALA A 512 11.96 -18.93 4.95
CA ALA A 512 11.32 -17.67 5.33
C ALA A 512 11.43 -17.31 6.83
N GLU A 513 12.36 -17.95 7.56
CA GLU A 513 12.63 -17.61 8.97
C GLU A 513 13.40 -16.29 9.02
N VAL A 514 12.97 -15.36 9.88
CA VAL A 514 13.66 -14.09 10.06
C VAL A 514 14.96 -14.31 10.82
N LEU A 515 16.06 -13.74 10.31
CA LEU A 515 17.38 -13.88 10.92
C LEU A 515 17.61 -12.79 11.96
N ALA A 516 18.26 -13.12 13.08
CA ALA A 516 18.61 -12.17 14.14
C ALA A 516 19.86 -11.36 13.78
N GLU A 517 19.88 -10.07 14.12
CA GLU A 517 21.05 -9.19 13.89
C GLU A 517 22.28 -9.66 14.69
N ALA A 518 22.06 -10.25 15.87
CA ALA A 518 23.13 -10.61 16.80
C ALA A 518 24.06 -11.73 16.29
N ASN A 519 23.53 -12.67 15.51
CA ASN A 519 24.25 -13.89 15.11
C ASN A 519 23.85 -14.46 13.74
N ASN A 520 22.88 -13.86 13.05
CA ASN A 520 22.33 -14.32 11.78
C ASN A 520 21.70 -15.73 11.86
N GLU A 521 21.30 -16.17 13.06
CA GLU A 521 20.49 -17.38 13.29
C GLU A 521 18.99 -17.03 13.27
N PRO A 522 18.09 -17.98 12.96
CA PRO A 522 16.64 -17.75 13.01
C PRO A 522 16.14 -17.25 14.36
N ILE A 523 15.25 -16.25 14.36
CA ILE A 523 14.42 -15.87 15.51
C ILE A 523 13.27 -16.86 15.61
N THR A 524 13.29 -17.72 16.62
CA THR A 524 12.28 -18.77 16.79
C THR A 524 10.87 -18.17 16.86
N GLY A 525 9.98 -18.64 15.99
CA GLY A 525 8.59 -18.18 15.94
C GLY A 525 8.34 -16.99 15.02
N LEU A 526 9.36 -16.41 14.38
CA LEU A 526 9.22 -15.27 13.48
C LEU A 526 9.56 -15.61 12.03
N TYR A 527 8.60 -15.37 11.15
CA TYR A 527 8.73 -15.53 9.70
C TYR A 527 8.38 -14.22 9.01
N ALA A 528 8.87 -14.04 7.78
CA ALA A 528 8.50 -12.89 6.97
C ALA A 528 8.48 -13.21 5.47
N ALA A 529 7.58 -12.57 4.73
CA ALA A 529 7.43 -12.78 3.30
C ALA A 529 6.94 -11.52 2.57
N GLY A 530 7.36 -11.39 1.30
CA GLY A 530 7.01 -10.26 0.44
C GLY A 530 7.93 -9.06 0.63
N GLU A 531 7.41 -7.86 0.36
CA GLU A 531 8.22 -6.63 0.31
C GLU A 531 8.88 -6.28 1.66
N VAL A 532 8.33 -6.74 2.79
CA VAL A 532 8.95 -6.56 4.13
C VAL A 532 10.30 -7.30 4.26
N ALA A 533 10.53 -8.33 3.45
CA ALA A 533 11.64 -9.26 3.53
C ALA A 533 12.24 -9.58 2.16
N ASN A 534 12.61 -8.55 1.39
CA ASN A 534 13.16 -8.71 0.06
C ASN A 534 14.66 -8.36 -0.18
N PRO A 535 15.54 -8.15 0.83
CA PRO A 535 16.91 -7.67 0.57
C PRO A 535 17.76 -8.66 -0.24
N GLY A 536 17.46 -9.96 -0.14
CA GLY A 536 18.17 -11.01 -0.86
C GLY A 536 17.85 -11.09 -2.36
N PHE A 537 16.82 -10.43 -2.86
CA PHE A 537 16.37 -10.60 -4.26
C PHE A 537 16.80 -9.47 -5.18
N TYR A 538 17.14 -8.32 -4.61
CA TYR A 538 17.38 -7.08 -5.36
C TYR A 538 18.69 -6.41 -4.93
N TYR A 539 19.24 -5.60 -5.84
CA TYR A 539 20.26 -4.62 -5.49
C TYR A 539 19.69 -3.20 -5.52
N GLN A 540 19.95 -2.44 -6.58
CA GLN A 540 19.48 -1.06 -6.73
C GLN A 540 18.39 -0.87 -7.77
N GLU A 541 18.17 -1.89 -8.61
CA GLU A 541 17.25 -1.83 -9.73
C GLU A 541 16.33 -3.04 -9.73
N TYR A 542 15.05 -2.81 -10.07
CA TYR A 542 14.05 -3.86 -10.12
C TYR A 542 14.26 -4.73 -11.37
N PRO A 543 14.32 -6.08 -11.24
CA PRO A 543 14.73 -6.93 -12.35
C PRO A 543 13.67 -7.02 -13.44
N ALA A 544 12.39 -7.21 -13.10
CA ALA A 544 11.32 -7.36 -14.08
C ALA A 544 9.94 -7.21 -13.43
N SER A 545 8.96 -6.75 -14.22
CA SER A 545 7.56 -6.69 -13.81
C SER A 545 7.03 -8.05 -13.30
N GLY A 546 6.23 -8.02 -12.25
CA GLY A 546 5.66 -9.21 -11.60
C GLY A 546 6.58 -9.99 -10.64
N SER A 547 7.87 -9.66 -10.57
CA SER A 547 8.83 -10.29 -9.65
C SER A 547 8.41 -10.16 -8.19
N SER A 548 8.01 -8.96 -7.76
CA SER A 548 7.64 -8.68 -6.36
C SER A 548 6.40 -9.46 -5.91
N ILE A 549 5.39 -9.60 -6.78
CA ILE A 549 4.17 -10.36 -6.48
C ILE A 549 4.49 -11.86 -6.43
N SER A 550 5.22 -12.37 -7.41
CA SER A 550 5.61 -13.78 -7.45
C SER A 550 6.46 -14.18 -6.26
N LEU A 551 7.44 -13.34 -5.90
CA LEU A 551 8.23 -13.49 -4.68
C LEU A 551 7.34 -13.55 -3.44
N SER A 552 6.41 -12.61 -3.32
CA SER A 552 5.49 -12.49 -2.19
C SER A 552 4.67 -13.76 -2.00
N ILE A 553 4.12 -14.31 -3.08
CA ILE A 553 3.31 -15.54 -3.02
C ILE A 553 4.19 -16.75 -2.73
N THR A 554 5.35 -16.85 -3.39
CA THR A 554 6.27 -17.99 -3.23
C THR A 554 6.80 -18.10 -1.80
N TYR A 555 7.36 -17.02 -1.26
CA TYR A 555 7.85 -17.01 0.13
C TYR A 555 6.71 -16.95 1.15
N GLY A 556 5.54 -16.41 0.79
CA GLY A 556 4.36 -16.49 1.65
C GLY A 556 3.94 -17.94 1.87
N ARG A 557 3.86 -18.75 0.80
CA ARG A 557 3.57 -20.18 0.91
C ARG A 557 4.60 -20.90 1.78
N GLU A 558 5.88 -20.59 1.61
CA GLU A 558 6.94 -21.21 2.41
C GLU A 558 6.89 -20.77 3.89
N ALA A 559 6.66 -19.49 4.17
CA ALA A 559 6.49 -18.98 5.53
C ALA A 559 5.31 -19.64 6.24
N GLY A 560 4.15 -19.72 5.60
CA GLY A 560 2.96 -20.36 6.16
C GLY A 560 3.17 -21.84 6.48
N LYS A 561 3.81 -22.57 5.57
CA LYS A 561 4.14 -23.99 5.76
C LYS A 561 5.06 -24.20 6.97
N ASN A 562 6.19 -23.48 7.03
CA ASN A 562 7.15 -23.64 8.12
C ASN A 562 6.60 -23.15 9.46
N ALA A 563 5.81 -22.07 9.46
CA ALA A 563 5.11 -21.60 10.66
C ALA A 563 4.13 -22.66 11.20
N ALA A 564 3.38 -23.33 10.33
CA ALA A 564 2.48 -24.42 10.72
C ALA A 564 3.25 -25.68 11.20
N GLU A 565 4.40 -25.99 10.61
CA GLU A 565 5.27 -27.07 11.09
C GLU A 565 5.79 -26.80 12.51
N LEU A 566 6.25 -25.58 12.78
CA LEU A 566 6.67 -25.16 14.12
C LEU A 566 5.51 -25.24 15.13
N ALA A 567 4.32 -24.79 14.73
CA ALA A 567 3.13 -24.81 15.59
C ALA A 567 2.69 -26.22 16.03
N LYS A 568 3.02 -27.27 15.26
CA LYS A 568 2.71 -28.67 15.62
C LYS A 568 3.59 -29.21 16.75
N ILE A 569 4.77 -28.65 16.92
CA ILE A 569 5.77 -29.12 17.89
C ILE A 569 5.90 -28.20 19.12
N ARG A 570 5.20 -27.05 19.10
CA ARG A 570 5.06 -26.10 20.23
C ARG A 570 3.82 -26.39 21.08
#